data_AF-A0A971KSF5-F1
#
_entry.id   AF-A0A971KSF5-F1
#
_cell.length_a   1.000
_cell.length_b   1.000
_cell.length_c   1.000
_cell.angle_alpha   90.00
_cell.angle_beta   90.00
_cell.angle_gamma   90.00
#
_symmetry.space_group_name_H-M   'P 1'
#
loop_
_entity.id
_entity.type
_entity.pdbx_description
1 polymer ?
#
loop_
_entity_poly.entity_id
_entity_poly.type
_entity_poly.pdbx_seq_one_letter_code
_entity_poly.pdbx_strand_id
1 'polypeptide(L)'
;EKPIPGVTSKIILDNMPVSNRRKVKMVRNVDDVKYHLLNYVEPGDVIFTIGAGSITRVGPEILEFMKARSLNYNAITVGTAI
;
A
#
# COMPACT_ATOMS: atom_id res chain seq x y z
N GLU A 1 -12.75 -8.61 -13.87
CA GLU A 1 -13.76 -9.56 -13.37
C GLU A 1 -15.14 -8.90 -13.36
N LYS A 2 -16.22 -9.68 -13.35
CA LYS A 2 -17.57 -9.14 -13.21
C LYS A 2 -17.81 -8.79 -11.72
N PRO A 3 -18.25 -7.56 -11.40
CA PRO A 3 -18.58 -7.21 -10.02
C PRO A 3 -19.69 -8.11 -9.48
N ILE A 4 -19.55 -8.56 -8.23
CA ILE A 4 -20.60 -9.27 -7.52
C ILE A 4 -21.54 -8.22 -6.90
N PRO A 5 -22.86 -8.27 -7.13
CA PRO A 5 -23.80 -7.32 -6.56
C PRO A 5 -23.67 -7.23 -5.04
N GLY A 6 -23.59 -6.01 -4.53
CA GLY A 6 -23.47 -5.78 -3.10
C GLY A 6 -22.11 -6.15 -2.50
N VAL A 7 -21.09 -6.55 -3.29
CA VAL A 7 -19.71 -6.78 -2.82
C VAL A 7 -18.83 -5.61 -3.26
N THR A 8 -18.37 -4.81 -2.29
CA THR A 8 -17.52 -3.65 -2.51
C THR A 8 -16.51 -3.50 -1.39
N SER A 9 -15.41 -2.79 -1.63
CA SER A 9 -14.40 -2.47 -0.61
C SER A 9 -14.97 -1.71 0.60
N LYS A 10 -16.10 -1.01 0.43
CA LYS A 10 -16.79 -0.30 1.52
C LYS A 10 -17.27 -1.24 2.62
N ILE A 11 -17.61 -2.48 2.30
CA ILE A 11 -18.09 -3.48 3.27
C ILE A 11 -17.03 -3.77 4.33
N ILE A 12 -15.75 -3.75 3.95
CA ILE A 12 -14.64 -3.94 4.88
C ILE A 12 -14.66 -2.84 5.95
N LEU A 13 -14.85 -1.58 5.54
CA LEU A 13 -14.96 -0.44 6.46
C LEU A 13 -16.23 -0.50 7.31
N ASP A 14 -17.36 -0.86 6.71
CA ASP A 14 -18.65 -0.95 7.39
C ASP A 14 -18.62 -1.98 8.53
N ASN A 15 -17.88 -3.08 8.36
CA ASN A 15 -17.72 -4.12 9.38
C ASN A 15 -16.53 -3.90 10.34
N MET A 16 -15.74 -2.84 10.14
CA MET A 16 -14.62 -2.51 11.01
C MET A 16 -15.08 -1.70 12.25
N PRO A 17 -14.48 -1.91 13.45
CA PRO A 17 -14.75 -1.07 14.61
C PRO A 17 -14.50 0.41 14.32
N VAL A 18 -15.36 1.29 14.84
CA VAL A 18 -15.29 2.75 14.59
C VAL A 18 -13.92 3.34 14.95
N SER A 19 -13.30 2.86 16.03
CA SER A 19 -11.95 3.24 16.45
C SER A 19 -10.88 2.96 15.39
N ASN A 20 -11.05 1.90 14.60
CA ASN A 20 -10.10 1.46 13.59
C ASN A 20 -10.38 2.11 12.23
N ARG A 21 -11.63 2.51 11.94
CA ARG A 21 -11.98 3.19 10.67
C ARG A 21 -11.15 4.46 10.43
N ARG A 22 -10.80 5.20 11.49
CA ARG A 22 -9.95 6.40 11.39
C ARG A 22 -8.52 6.12 10.89
N LYS A 23 -8.06 4.87 10.98
CA LYS A 23 -6.73 4.44 10.51
C LYS A 23 -6.72 3.97 9.06
N VAL A 24 -7.87 3.95 8.39
CA VAL A 24 -8.01 3.42 7.03
C VAL A 24 -8.29 4.55 6.05
N LYS A 25 -7.55 4.57 4.94
CA LYS A 25 -7.82 5.44 3.80
C LYS A 25 -8.37 4.61 2.64
N MET A 26 -9.58 4.92 2.19
CA MET A 26 -10.12 4.35 0.96
C MET A 26 -9.70 5.19 -0.23
N VAL A 27 -9.11 4.55 -1.23
CA VAL A 27 -8.66 5.13 -2.49
C VAL A 27 -9.43 4.50 -3.64
N ARG A 28 -9.87 5.31 -4.61
CA ARG A 28 -10.70 4.82 -5.73
C ARG A 28 -9.85 4.28 -6.87
N ASN A 29 -8.69 4.90 -7.13
CA ASN A 29 -7.71 4.40 -8.07
C ASN A 29 -6.47 3.90 -7.31
N VAL A 30 -5.96 2.75 -7.74
CA VAL A 30 -4.72 2.17 -7.21
C VAL A 30 -3.52 3.08 -7.48
N ASP A 31 -3.54 3.83 -8.59
CA ASP A 31 -2.45 4.75 -8.94
C ASP A 31 -2.33 5.92 -7.94
N ASP A 32 -3.39 6.22 -7.19
CA ASP A 32 -3.41 7.27 -6.17
C ASP A 32 -2.72 6.85 -4.87
N VAL A 33 -2.50 5.53 -4.66
CA VAL A 33 -1.93 4.98 -3.43
C VAL A 33 -0.58 5.61 -3.11
N LYS A 34 0.29 5.76 -4.12
CA LYS A 34 1.64 6.32 -3.95
C LYS A 34 1.58 7.73 -3.35
N TYR A 35 0.69 8.60 -3.82
CA TYR A 35 0.59 9.97 -3.33
C TYR A 35 0.15 10.03 -1.87
N HIS A 36 -0.73 9.11 -1.47
CA HIS A 36 -1.15 9.01 -0.06
C HIS A 36 -0.04 8.46 0.82
N LEU A 37 0.57 7.35 0.40
CA LEU A 37 1.56 6.61 1.16
C LEU A 37 2.79 7.45 1.52
N LEU A 38 3.23 8.31 0.59
CA LEU A 38 4.38 9.20 0.78
C LEU A 38 4.20 10.27 1.86
N ASN A 39 2.99 10.47 2.38
CA ASN A 39 2.74 11.36 3.52
C ASN A 39 2.87 10.65 4.86
N TYR A 40 3.00 9.31 4.86
CA TYR A 40 3.01 8.50 6.08
C TYR A 40 4.29 7.68 6.25
N VAL A 41 4.97 7.33 5.16
CA VAL A 41 6.15 6.46 5.22
C VAL A 41 7.38 7.22 5.71
N GLU A 42 8.03 6.64 6.70
CA GLU A 42 9.29 7.09 7.28
C GLU A 42 10.40 6.04 7.09
N PRO A 43 11.69 6.43 7.18
CA PRO A 43 12.79 5.47 7.19
C PRO A 43 12.63 4.44 8.32
N GLY A 44 12.66 3.15 7.97
CA GLY A 44 12.46 2.04 8.92
C GLY A 44 11.09 1.38 8.83
N ASP A 45 10.13 1.97 8.12
CA ASP A 45 8.82 1.36 7.89
C ASP A 45 8.88 0.14 6.97
N VAL A 46 7.98 -0.81 7.22
CA VAL A 46 7.74 -1.97 6.37
C VAL A 46 6.36 -1.85 5.73
N ILE A 47 6.32 -1.93 4.40
CA ILE A 47 5.10 -1.77 3.61
C ILE A 47 4.71 -3.13 3.02
N PHE A 48 3.47 -3.56 3.28
CA PHE A 48 2.91 -4.78 2.69
C PHE A 48 1.88 -4.43 1.61
N THR A 49 2.09 -4.91 0.39
CA THR A 49 1.08 -4.91 -0.68
C THR A 49 0.43 -6.29 -0.75
N ILE A 50 -0.86 -6.38 -0.40
CA ILE A 50 -1.57 -7.65 -0.27
C ILE A 50 -2.70 -7.72 -1.29
N GLY A 51 -2.79 -8.85 -1.99
CA GLY A 51 -3.84 -9.16 -2.95
C GLY A 51 -3.29 -9.65 -4.28
N ALA A 52 -4.19 -9.84 -5.24
CA ALA A 52 -3.85 -10.21 -6.61
C ALA A 52 -4.18 -9.07 -7.58
N GLY A 53 -3.61 -9.12 -8.79
CA GLY A 53 -3.90 -8.15 -9.84
C GLY A 53 -3.14 -6.83 -9.69
N SER A 54 -3.81 -5.70 -9.87
CA SER A 54 -3.16 -4.39 -10.01
C SER A 54 -2.31 -3.95 -8.81
N ILE A 55 -2.62 -4.44 -7.61
CA ILE A 55 -1.89 -4.09 -6.39
C ILE A 55 -0.44 -4.59 -6.40
N THR A 56 -0.11 -5.63 -7.17
CA THR A 56 1.26 -6.18 -7.24
C THR A 56 2.25 -5.20 -7.87
N ARG A 57 1.77 -4.32 -8.76
CA ARG A 57 2.59 -3.28 -9.40
C ARG A 57 2.98 -2.15 -8.44
N VAL A 58 2.16 -1.91 -7.42
CA VAL A 58 2.31 -0.76 -6.51
C VAL A 58 3.61 -0.82 -5.71
N GLY A 59 4.01 -2.02 -5.25
CA GLY A 59 5.24 -2.19 -4.47
C GLY A 59 6.49 -1.69 -5.20
N PRO A 60 6.82 -2.23 -6.39
CA PRO A 60 7.91 -1.73 -7.21
C PRO A 60 7.78 -0.25 -7.58
N GLU A 61 6.58 0.23 -7.94
CA GLU A 61 6.35 1.63 -8.31
C GLU A 61 6.67 2.63 -7.18
N ILE A 62 6.33 2.28 -5.93
CA ILE A 62 6.67 3.09 -4.75
C ILE A 62 8.18 3.16 -4.54
N LEU A 63 8.88 2.02 -4.67
CA LEU A 63 10.34 1.98 -4.50
C LEU A 63 11.04 2.89 -5.51
N GLU A 64 10.65 2.81 -6.80
CA GLU A 64 11.23 3.69 -7.83
C GLU A 64 10.93 5.16 -7.57
N PHE A 65 9.70 5.49 -7.15
CA PHE A 65 9.33 6.85 -6.82
C PHE A 65 10.17 7.41 -5.65
N MET A 66 10.35 6.62 -4.60
CA MET A 66 11.08 7.06 -3.42
C MET A 66 12.60 7.14 -3.68
N LYS A 67 13.17 6.28 -4.55
CA LYS A 67 14.55 6.44 -5.06
C LYS A 67 14.71 7.77 -5.79
N ALA A 68 13.76 8.11 -6.68
CA ALA A 68 13.78 9.37 -7.43
C ALA A 68 13.65 10.60 -6.52
N ARG A 69 13.01 10.47 -5.36
CA ARG A 69 12.86 11.53 -4.36
C ARG A 69 14.11 11.74 -3.48
N SER A 70 15.21 11.01 -3.71
CA SER A 70 16.43 11.03 -2.89
C SER A 70 16.20 10.74 -1.41
N LEU A 71 15.26 9.83 -1.10
CA LEU A 71 15.19 9.24 0.23
C LEU A 71 16.37 8.27 0.39
N ASN A 72 17.17 8.44 1.45
CA ASN A 72 18.30 7.54 1.73
C ASN A 72 17.79 6.15 2.07
N TYR A 73 17.79 5.27 1.07
CA TYR A 73 17.56 3.85 1.24
C TYR A 73 18.84 3.15 1.63
N ASN A 74 18.96 2.80 2.91
CA ASN A 74 19.88 1.74 3.29
C ASN A 74 19.21 0.43 2.89
N ALA A 75 19.68 -0.16 1.79
CA ALA A 75 19.28 -1.51 1.43
C ALA A 75 19.61 -2.42 2.62
N ILE A 76 18.59 -3.10 3.15
CA ILE A 76 18.84 -4.20 4.08
C ILE A 76 19.51 -5.28 3.24
N THR A 77 20.80 -5.51 3.48
CA THR A 77 21.52 -6.63 2.89
C THR A 77 20.87 -7.90 3.44
N VAL A 78 19.93 -8.48 2.67
CA VAL A 78 19.46 -9.84 2.95
C VAL A 78 20.63 -10.73 2.56
N GLY A 79 21.47 -11.03 3.54
CA GLY A 79 22.54 -12.01 3.37
C GLY A 79 21.94 -13.27 2.80
N THR A 80 22.52 -13.78 1.72
CA THR A 80 22.13 -15.03 1.09
C THR A 80 22.15 -16.10 2.18
N ALA A 81 20.97 -16.49 2.66
CA ALA A 81 20.83 -17.67 3.50
C ALA A 81 21.11 -18.86 2.57
N ILE A 82 22.38 -19.29 2.57
CA ILE A 82 22.83 -20.58 2.06
C ILE A 82 22.46 -21.69 3.05
#